data_AF-M5U9P9-F1
#
_entry.id   AF-M5U9P9-F1
#
_cell.length_a   1.000
_cell.length_b   1.000
_cell.length_c   1.000
_cell.angle_alpha   90.00
_cell.angle_beta   90.00
_cell.angle_gamma   90.00
#
_symmetry.space_group_name_H-M   'P 1'
#
loop_
_entity.id
_entity.type
_entity.pdbx_description
1 polymer ?
#
loop_
_entity_poly.entity_id
_entity_poly.type
_entity_poly.pdbx_seq_one_letter_code
_entity_poly.pdbx_strand_id
1 'polypeptide(L)' 'MAPIIAQSAEKGVWPAVLCAAEPNVESQKLYGPTKRADMVGPIGECPLDPCVLDRKAAEKLWSTSQEKTSLAWSV' A
#
# COMPACT_ATOMS: atom_id res chain seq x y z
N MET A 1 -20.90 4.64 -16.62
CA MET A 1 -19.69 5.29 -17.17
C MET A 1 -18.50 4.43 -16.80
N ALA A 2 -17.86 3.78 -17.79
CA ALA A 2 -16.59 3.10 -17.57
C ALA A 2 -15.56 4.09 -17.00
N PRO A 3 -14.59 3.64 -16.21
CA PRO A 3 -13.88 4.55 -15.32
C PRO A 3 -12.85 5.33 -16.14
N ILE A 4 -13.10 6.63 -16.32
CA ILE A 4 -12.25 7.54 -17.12
C ILE A 4 -10.97 7.90 -16.35
N ILE A 5 -11.01 7.84 -15.02
CA ILE A 5 -9.96 8.32 -14.10
C ILE A 5 -9.18 7.17 -13.45
N ALA A 6 -9.85 6.14 -12.96
CA ALA A 6 -9.24 4.96 -12.34
C ALA A 6 -9.65 3.68 -13.06
N GLN A 7 -9.15 2.51 -12.66
CA GLN A 7 -9.68 1.22 -13.13
C GLN A 7 -10.94 0.82 -12.35
N SER A 8 -11.63 -0.25 -12.78
CA SER A 8 -12.82 -0.75 -12.07
C SER A 8 -12.46 -1.19 -10.64
N ALA A 9 -13.44 -1.21 -9.73
CA ALA A 9 -13.24 -1.70 -8.37
C ALA A 9 -12.66 -3.13 -8.35
N GLU A 10 -13.16 -4.00 -9.24
CA GLU A 10 -12.63 -5.35 -9.43
C GLU A 10 -11.13 -5.33 -9.75
N LYS A 11 -10.68 -4.54 -10.74
CA LYS A 11 -9.24 -4.44 -11.05
C LYS A 11 -8.47 -3.73 -9.93
N GLY A 12 -9.10 -2.79 -9.25
CA GLY A 12 -8.52 -2.02 -8.15
C GLY A 12 -8.16 -2.88 -6.94
N VAL A 13 -8.86 -4.00 -6.70
CA VAL A 13 -8.55 -4.92 -5.59
C VAL A 13 -7.43 -5.90 -5.92
N TRP A 14 -7.07 -6.10 -7.19
CA TRP A 14 -6.09 -7.11 -7.57
C TRP A 14 -4.70 -6.94 -6.91
N PRO A 15 -4.13 -5.73 -6.71
CA PRO A 15 -2.88 -5.57 -5.97
C PRO A 15 -2.97 -6.08 -4.52
N ALA A 16 -4.11 -5.89 -3.85
CA ALA A 16 -4.33 -6.42 -2.50
C ALA A 16 -4.39 -7.96 -2.50
N VAL A 17 -5.04 -8.55 -3.50
CA VAL A 17 -5.07 -10.01 -3.69
C VAL A 17 -3.67 -10.56 -3.97
N LEU A 18 -2.88 -9.90 -4.82
CA LEU A 18 -1.48 -10.25 -5.07
C LEU A 18 -0.69 -10.27 -3.75
N CYS A 19 -0.71 -9.17 -2.99
CA CYS A 19 0.03 -9.07 -1.72
C CYS A 19 -0.42 -10.10 -0.66
N ALA A 20 -1.70 -10.49 -0.68
CA ALA A 20 -2.26 -11.42 0.31
C ALA A 20 -2.04 -12.90 -0.04
N ALA A 21 -1.97 -13.24 -1.33
CA ALA A 21 -2.02 -14.63 -1.80
C ALA A 21 -0.75 -15.10 -2.51
N GLU A 22 0.06 -14.19 -3.07
CA GLU A 22 1.27 -14.57 -3.81
C GLU A 22 2.40 -14.98 -2.83
N PRO A 23 2.89 -16.23 -2.86
CA PRO A 23 3.90 -16.71 -1.91
C PRO A 23 5.23 -15.97 -1.97
N ASN A 24 5.58 -15.38 -3.12
CA ASN A 24 6.90 -14.78 -3.36
C ASN A 24 6.84 -13.27 -3.62
N VAL A 25 5.84 -12.58 -3.07
CA VAL A 25 5.80 -11.11 -3.15
C VAL A 25 6.84 -10.49 -2.23
N GLU A 26 7.61 -9.51 -2.72
CA GLU A 26 8.64 -8.87 -1.91
C GLU A 26 8.01 -7.97 -0.83
N SER A 27 8.49 -8.10 0.41
CA SER A 27 8.07 -7.23 1.51
C SER A 27 8.65 -5.83 1.37
N GLN A 28 8.03 -4.85 2.04
CA GLN A 28 8.46 -3.43 2.05
C GLN A 28 8.42 -2.74 0.67
N LYS A 29 7.54 -3.21 -0.22
CA LYS A 29 7.25 -2.63 -1.53
C LYS A 29 5.80 -2.16 -1.60
N LEU A 30 5.53 -1.20 -2.48
CA LEU A 30 4.17 -0.81 -2.85
C LEU A 30 3.82 -1.46 -4.19
N TYR A 31 2.76 -2.25 -4.22
CA TYR A 31 2.24 -2.83 -5.46
C TYR A 31 0.93 -2.18 -5.85
N GLY A 32 0.81 -1.82 -7.12
CA GLY A 32 -0.36 -1.13 -7.65
C GLY A 32 -0.37 -1.10 -9.18
N PRO A 33 -1.38 -0.45 -9.78
CA PRO A 33 -1.37 -0.16 -11.21
C PRO A 33 -0.16 0.71 -11.57
N THR A 34 0.49 0.45 -12.70
CA THR A 34 1.78 1.10 -13.06
C THR A 34 1.68 2.19 -14.13
N LYS A 35 0.47 2.61 -14.50
CA LYS A 35 0.24 3.69 -15.47
C LYS A 35 -0.51 4.84 -14.83
N ARG A 36 -0.56 5.98 -15.53
CA ARG A 36 -1.26 7.23 -15.18
C ARG A 36 -1.48 7.41 -13.67
N ALA A 37 -0.44 7.92 -13.01
CA ALA A 37 -0.42 8.24 -11.57
C ALA A 37 -0.86 7.07 -10.69
N ASP A 38 -0.43 5.86 -11.05
CA ASP A 38 -0.69 4.61 -10.35
C ASP A 38 -2.18 4.23 -10.22
N MET A 39 -3.05 4.74 -11.11
CA MET A 39 -4.50 4.54 -11.05
C MET A 39 -5.04 3.47 -12.01
N VAL A 40 -4.28 3.15 -13.05
CA VAL A 40 -4.71 2.24 -14.14
C VAL A 40 -3.56 1.38 -14.64
N GLY A 41 -3.88 0.26 -15.28
CA GLY A 41 -2.89 -0.58 -15.97
C GLY A 41 -2.59 -1.89 -15.24
N PRO A 42 -1.53 -2.60 -15.65
CA PRO A 42 -1.11 -3.84 -15.01
C PRO A 42 -0.53 -3.56 -13.62
N ILE A 43 -0.60 -4.57 -12.75
CA ILE A 43 -0.03 -4.54 -11.41
C ILE A 43 1.49 -4.66 -11.50
N GLY A 44 2.21 -3.87 -10.71
CA GLY A 44 3.66 -3.95 -10.54
C GLY A 44 4.10 -3.13 -9.35
N GLU A 45 5.42 -3.03 -9.14
CA GLU A 45 6.00 -2.16 -8.12
C GLU A 45 5.73 -0.69 -8.49
N CYS A 46 5.17 0.07 -7.56
CA CYS A 46 4.94 1.50 -7.65
C CYS A 46 5.98 2.27 -6.84
N PRO A 47 6.27 3.53 -7.19
CA PRO A 47 7.17 4.37 -6.42
C PRO A 47 6.71 4.56 -4.96
N LEU A 48 7.67 4.50 -4.04
CA LEU A 48 7.49 4.88 -2.64
C LEU A 48 8.06 6.28 -2.42
N ASP A 49 7.30 7.16 -1.77
CA ASP A 49 7.83 8.44 -1.32
C ASP A 49 8.90 8.19 -0.24
N PRO A 50 10.07 8.85 -0.26
CA PRO A 50 11.12 8.63 0.74
C PRO A 50 10.66 8.73 2.20
N CYS A 51 9.63 9.53 2.50
CA CYS A 51 9.12 9.67 3.86
C CYS A 51 8.52 8.37 4.43
N VAL A 52 8.05 7.45 3.58
CA VAL A 52 7.49 6.17 4.04
C VAL A 52 8.56 5.22 4.57
N LEU A 53 9.83 5.47 4.25
CA LEU A 53 10.98 4.69 4.72
C LEU A 53 11.67 5.34 5.94
N ASP A 54 11.16 6.47 6.44
CA ASP A 54 11.68 7.10 7.65
C ASP A 54 11.27 6.30 8.90
N ARG A 55 12.24 5.53 9.43
CA ARG A 55 12.04 4.70 10.63
C ARG A 55 11.72 5.52 11.87
N LYS A 56 12.31 6.72 12.04
CA LYS A 56 12.05 7.56 13.22
C LYS A 56 10.62 8.09 13.18
N ALA A 57 10.15 8.50 12.01
CA ALA A 57 8.76 8.91 11.82
C ALA A 57 7.80 7.74 12.07
N ALA A 58 8.10 6.55 11.55
CA ALA A 58 7.29 5.36 11.73
C ALA A 58 7.18 4.93 13.21
N GLU A 59 8.29 4.92 13.96
CA GLU A 59 8.31 4.61 15.40
C GLU A 59 7.47 5.60 16.22
N LYS A 60 7.62 6.89 15.92
CA LYS A 60 6.83 7.94 16.57
C LYS A 60 5.35 7.79 16.27
N LEU A 61 5.00 7.48 15.02
CA LEU A 61 3.62 7.26 14.58
C LEU A 61 3.03 6.05 15.31
N TRP A 62 3.75 4.93 15.35
CA TRP A 62 3.30 3.72 16.03
C TRP A 62 3.04 3.93 17.53
N SER A 63 3.98 4.57 18.23
CA SER A 63 3.82 4.92 19.65
C SER A 63 2.61 5.82 19.89
N THR A 64 2.45 6.85 19.06
CA THR A 64 1.31 7.77 19.12
C THR A 64 -0.01 7.05 18.86
N SER A 65 -0.07 6.16 17.87
CA SER A 65 -1.25 5.37 17.54
C SER A 65 -1.67 4.47 18.70
N GLN A 66 -0.73 3.81 19.38
CA GLN A 66 -1.00 3.01 20.57
C GLN A 66 -1.58 3.86 21.71
N GLU A 67 -0.98 5.02 21.99
CA GLU A 67 -1.51 5.96 22.99
C GLU A 67 -2.95 6.40 22.67
N LYS A 68 -3.20 6.83 21.41
CA LYS A 68 -4.50 7.36 21.01
C LYS A 68 -5.59 6.30 20.88
N THR A 69 -5.23 5.06 20.60
CA THR A 69 -6.19 3.94 20.54
C THR A 69 -6.32 3.21 21.87
N SER A 70 -5.44 3.49 22.86
CA SER A 70 -5.34 2.72 24.12
C SER A 70 -5.14 1.21 23.89
N LEU A 71 -4.59 0.83 22.74
CA LEU A 71 -4.27 -0.53 22.37
C LEU A 71 -2.75 -0.70 22.36
N ALA A 72 -2.28 -1.86 22.79
CA ALA A 72 -0.89 -2.26 22.71
C ALA A 72 -0.78 -3.49 21.82
N TRP A 73 0.13 -3.43 20.84
CA TRP A 73 0.41 -4.54 19.95
C TRP A 73 1.86 -4.97 20.12
N SER A 74 2.09 -6.27 20.24
CA SER A 74 3.41 -6.85 20.09
C SER A 74 3.76 -6.86 18.61
N VAL A 75 4.65 -5.96 18.21
CA VAL A 75 5.33 -5.96 16.91
C VAL A 75 6.54 -6.87 16.93
#